data_AF-A0A7G3B6Y7-F1
#
_entry.id   AF-A0A7G3B6Y7-F1
#
_cell.length_a   1.000
_cell.length_b   1.000
_cell.length_c   1.000
_cell.angle_alpha   90.00
_cell.angle_beta   90.00
_cell.angle_gamma   90.00
#
_symmetry.space_group_name_H-M   'P 1'
#
loop_
_entity.id
_entity.type
_entity.pdbx_description
1 polymer ?
#
loop_
_entity_poly.entity_id
_entity_poly.type
_entity_poly.pdbx_seq_one_letter_code
_entity_poly.pdbx_strand_id
1 'polypeptide(L)'
;VKNKKENNGDKCEAHFRKHVQRNWDGRYIVALPFKERSDLEETTNRALVRFLSMERKFKNHPILKRDYHEFGVNSYEELANVTFNVNKVLSRET
;
A
#
# COMPACT_ATOMS: atom_id res chain seq x y z
N VAL A 1 -3.36 24.39 34.65
CA VAL A 1 -4.55 24.58 33.79
C VAL A 1 -4.49 23.53 32.67
N LYS A 2 -5.60 22.80 32.53
CA LYS A 2 -5.94 21.63 31.70
C LYS A 2 -5.03 21.28 30.49
N ASN A 3 -4.54 20.04 30.49
CA ASN A 3 -4.04 19.30 29.32
C ASN A 3 -5.13 19.21 28.24
N LYS A 4 -4.93 19.88 27.10
CA LYS A 4 -5.79 19.76 25.93
C LYS A 4 -5.45 18.44 25.22
N LYS A 5 -6.27 17.41 25.42
CA LYS A 5 -6.25 16.23 24.55
C LYS A 5 -6.56 16.71 23.14
N GLU A 6 -5.58 16.68 22.24
CA GLU A 6 -5.84 16.90 20.82
C GLU A 6 -6.88 15.88 20.35
N ASN A 7 -8.02 16.39 19.90
CA ASN A 7 -9.16 15.58 19.51
C ASN A 7 -8.97 15.16 18.05
N ASN A 8 -8.67 13.89 17.79
CA ASN A 8 -8.51 13.36 16.43
C ASN A 8 -9.76 13.62 15.55
N GLY A 9 -10.94 13.78 16.15
CA GLY A 9 -12.19 14.11 15.46
C GLY A 9 -12.13 15.42 14.67
N ASP A 10 -11.51 16.47 15.24
CA ASP A 10 -11.45 17.79 14.62
C ASP A 10 -10.58 17.78 13.34
N LYS A 11 -9.50 16.98 13.34
CA LYS A 11 -8.62 16.79 12.18
C LYS A 11 -9.32 15.98 11.07
N CYS A 12 -10.08 14.95 11.43
CA CYS A 12 -10.87 14.16 10.49
C CYS A 12 -11.95 15.00 9.80
N GLU A 13 -12.67 15.83 10.56
CA GLU A 13 -13.72 16.69 10.00
C GLU A 13 -13.16 17.76 9.04
N ALA A 14 -12.05 18.41 9.43
CA ALA A 14 -11.38 19.38 8.57
C ALA A 14 -10.88 18.74 7.26
N HIS A 15 -10.30 17.53 7.34
CA HIS A 15 -9.87 16.77 6.17
C HIS A 15 -11.05 16.40 5.26
N PHE A 16 -12.13 15.87 5.84
CA PHE A 16 -13.32 15.50 5.10
C PHE A 16 -13.90 16.69 4.31
N ARG A 17 -14.09 17.84 4.97
CA ARG A 17 -14.59 19.06 4.33
C ARG A 17 -13.71 19.55 3.19
N LYS A 18 -12.38 19.43 3.33
CA LYS A 18 -11.42 19.86 2.32
C LYS A 18 -11.39 18.95 1.08
N HIS A 19 -11.63 17.66 1.28
CA HIS A 19 -11.40 16.63 0.26
C HIS A 19 -12.65 15.94 -0.27
N VAL A 20 -13.85 16.29 0.23
CA VAL A 20 -15.11 15.80 -0.31
C VAL A 20 -15.48 16.55 -1.59
N GLN A 21 -15.73 15.82 -2.66
CA GLN A 21 -16.23 16.33 -3.93
C GLN A 21 -17.37 15.44 -4.44
N ARG A 22 -18.27 16.01 -5.26
CA ARG A 22 -19.37 15.27 -5.86
C ARG A 22 -19.10 15.11 -7.35
N ASN A 23 -19.11 13.87 -7.83
CA ASN A 23 -18.97 13.58 -9.25
C ASN A 23 -20.27 13.89 -10.01
N TRP A 24 -20.19 13.98 -11.34
CA TRP A 24 -21.34 14.21 -12.23
C TRP A 24 -22.41 13.12 -12.11
N ASP A 25 -22.02 11.88 -11.78
CA ASP A 25 -22.91 10.75 -11.46
C ASP A 25 -23.59 10.84 -10.08
N GLY A 26 -23.35 11.91 -9.33
CA GLY A 26 -23.92 12.12 -8.00
C GLY A 26 -23.24 11.37 -6.87
N ARG A 27 -22.16 10.62 -7.13
CA ARG A 27 -21.35 9.93 -6.10
C ARG A 27 -20.41 10.90 -5.38
N TYR A 28 -20.20 10.67 -4.08
CA TYR A 28 -19.20 11.41 -3.31
C TYR A 28 -17.82 10.76 -3.42
N ILE A 29 -16.82 11.58 -3.71
CA ILE A 29 -15.40 11.23 -3.71
C ILE A 29 -14.79 11.88 -2.48
N VAL A 30 -14.18 11.09 -1.60
CA VAL A 30 -13.58 11.56 -0.34
C VAL A 30 -12.15 11.05 -0.30
N ALA A 31 -11.19 11.93 -0.01
CA ALA A 31 -9.84 11.48 0.30
C ALA A 31 -9.79 10.93 1.73
N LEU A 32 -9.12 9.79 1.90
CA LEU A 32 -8.73 9.32 3.22
C LEU A 32 -7.50 10.10 3.68
N PRO A 33 -7.40 10.47 4.97
CA PRO A 33 -6.19 11.08 5.49
C PRO A 33 -5.06 10.06 5.40
N PHE A 34 -4.14 10.25 4.45
CA PHE A 34 -2.91 9.47 4.41
C PHE A 34 -2.13 9.76 5.69
N LYS A 35 -1.52 8.73 6.28
CA LYS A 35 -0.51 8.94 7.32
C LYS A 35 0.56 9.87 6.73
N GLU A 36 0.84 10.97 7.43
CA GLU A 36 2.06 11.74 7.17
C GLU A 36 3.23 10.75 7.13
N ARG A 37 3.94 10.74 6.00
CA ARG A 37 4.99 9.80 5.60
C ARG A 37 5.39 8.86 6.73
N SER A 38 4.82 7.66 6.76
CA SER A 38 5.32 6.59 7.60
C SER A 38 6.79 6.37 7.23
N ASP A 39 7.70 6.61 8.17
CA ASP A 39 9.16 6.62 7.96
C ASP A 39 9.59 5.45 7.06
N LEU A 40 9.83 5.75 5.77
CA LEU A 40 10.13 4.71 4.78
C LEU A 40 11.37 3.92 5.20
N GLU A 41 12.33 4.57 5.88
CA GLU A 41 13.53 3.94 6.42
C GLU A 41 13.25 2.82 7.43
N GLU A 42 12.22 2.95 8.27
CA GLU A 42 11.89 1.89 9.21
C GLU A 42 11.26 0.69 8.48
N THR A 43 10.46 0.97 7.45
CA THR A 43 9.82 -0.08 6.64
C THR A 43 10.84 -0.83 5.76
N THR A 44 11.83 -0.15 5.19
CA THR A 44 12.86 -0.76 4.34
C THR A 44 13.80 -1.64 5.16
N ASN A 45 14.26 -1.18 6.33
CA ASN A 45 15.08 -1.99 7.22
C ASN A 45 14.33 -3.26 7.68
N ARG A 46 13.05 -3.13 8.05
CA ARG A 46 12.21 -4.29 8.42
C ARG A 46 12.01 -5.24 7.24
N ALA A 47 11.83 -4.72 6.02
CA ALA A 47 11.72 -5.53 4.82
C ALA A 47 13.02 -6.30 4.54
N LEU A 48 14.18 -5.64 4.66
CA LEU A 48 15.50 -6.25 4.45
C LEU A 48 15.77 -7.36 5.45
N VAL A 49 15.49 -7.15 6.75
CA VAL A 49 15.66 -8.18 7.78
C VAL A 49 14.79 -9.40 7.47
N ARG A 50 13.53 -9.19 7.08
CA ARG A 50 12.62 -10.28 6.69
C ARG A 50 13.13 -11.01 5.46
N PHE A 51 13.61 -10.28 4.46
CA PHE A 51 14.18 -10.84 3.24
C PHE A 51 15.38 -11.74 3.55
N LEU A 52 16.35 -11.27 4.32
CA LEU A 52 17.54 -12.05 4.70
C LEU A 52 17.18 -13.28 5.55
N SER A 53 16.17 -13.18 6.40
CA SER A 53 15.66 -14.33 7.16
C SER A 53 15.08 -15.41 6.25
N MET A 54 14.31 -15.02 5.24
CA MET A 54 13.76 -15.93 4.23
C MET A 54 14.86 -16.58 3.42
N GLU A 55 15.87 -15.82 2.97
CA GLU A 55 17.03 -16.36 2.26
C GLU A 55 17.77 -17.44 3.05
N ARG A 56 17.94 -17.24 4.37
CA ARG A 56 18.53 -18.27 5.25
C ARG A 56 17.65 -19.52 5.34
N LYS A 57 16.33 -19.37 5.46
CA LYS A 57 15.39 -20.51 5.48
C LYS A 57 15.43 -21.30 4.17
N PHE A 58 15.50 -20.60 3.03
CA PHE A 58 15.58 -21.22 1.72
C PHE A 58 16.88 -21.97 1.47
N LYS A 59 18.00 -21.51 2.03
CA LYS A 59 19.27 -22.27 1.98
C LYS A 59 19.16 -23.63 2.68
N ASN A 60 18.47 -23.68 3.82
CA ASN A 60 18.31 -24.91 4.58
C ASN A 60 17.19 -25.81 4.04
N HIS A 61 16.22 -25.22 3.34
CA HIS A 61 15.04 -25.92 2.80
C HIS A 61 14.85 -25.62 1.31
N PRO A 62 15.58 -26.30 0.41
CA PRO A 62 15.55 -26.02 -1.03
C PRO A 62 14.19 -26.31 -1.68
N ILE A 63 13.43 -27.30 -1.18
CA ILE A 63 12.07 -27.60 -1.67
C ILE A 63 11.14 -26.42 -1.40
N LEU A 64 11.19 -25.87 -0.17
CA LEU A 64 10.41 -24.69 0.21
C LEU A 64 10.75 -23.48 -0.68
N LYS A 65 12.02 -23.31 -1.07
CA LYS A 65 12.44 -22.25 -1.99
C LYS A 65 11.78 -22.40 -3.36
N ARG A 66 11.81 -23.62 -3.91
CA ARG A 66 11.20 -23.93 -5.21
C ARG A 66 9.71 -23.61 -5.18
N ASP A 67 8.99 -24.15 -4.20
CA ASP A 67 7.54 -23.99 -4.10
C ASP A 67 7.18 -22.51 -3.89
N TYR A 68 7.94 -21.79 -3.06
CA TYR A 68 7.75 -20.34 -2.88
C TYR A 68 7.95 -19.55 -4.18
N HIS A 69 8.94 -19.92 -5.00
CA HIS A 69 9.20 -19.24 -6.27
C HIS A 69 8.13 -19.56 -7.32
N GLU A 70 7.71 -20.82 -7.41
CA GLU A 70 6.74 -21.31 -8.38
C GLU A 70 5.35 -20.70 -8.16
N PHE A 71 4.89 -20.66 -6.90
CA PHE A 71 3.58 -20.11 -6.56
C PHE A 71 3.62 -18.61 -6.29
N GLY A 72 4.60 -18.16 -5.50
CA GLY A 72 4.67 -16.78 -5.03
C GLY A 72 5.07 -15.83 -6.14
N VAL A 73 6.28 -15.98 -6.69
CA VAL A 73 6.88 -14.98 -7.58
C VAL A 73 6.15 -14.87 -8.92
N ASN A 74 5.84 -16.01 -9.55
CA ASN A 74 5.14 -16.03 -10.84
C ASN A 74 3.76 -15.35 -10.77
N SER A 75 3.02 -15.54 -9.68
CA SER A 75 1.71 -14.89 -9.49
C SER A 75 1.80 -13.37 -9.41
N TYR A 76 2.87 -12.83 -8.80
CA TYR A 76 3.08 -11.39 -8.73
C TYR A 76 3.53 -10.81 -10.07
N GLU A 77 4.30 -11.54 -10.86
CA GLU A 77 4.65 -11.12 -12.23
C GLU A 77 3.40 -11.05 -13.11
N GLU A 78 2.53 -12.05 -13.04
CA GLU A 78 1.24 -12.06 -13.73
C GLU A 78 0.34 -10.90 -13.29
N LEU A 79 0.21 -10.67 -11.97
CA LEU A 79 -0.55 -9.54 -11.43
C LEU A 79 0.04 -8.19 -11.84
N ALA A 80 1.37 -8.04 -11.84
CA ALA A 80 2.03 -6.82 -12.28
C ALA A 80 1.78 -6.56 -13.77
N ASN A 81 1.87 -7.60 -14.60
CA ASN A 81 1.58 -7.53 -16.04
C ASN A 81 0.12 -7.12 -16.30
N VAL A 82 -0.85 -7.71 -15.59
CA VAL A 82 -2.26 -7.33 -15.70
C VAL A 82 -2.46 -5.88 -15.27
N THR A 83 -1.90 -5.47 -14.13
CA THR A 83 -2.06 -4.11 -13.59
C THR A 83 -1.42 -3.04 -14.49
N PHE A 84 -0.24 -3.32 -15.05
CA PHE A 84 0.43 -2.41 -15.99
C PHE A 84 -0.38 -2.24 -17.28
N ASN A 85 -0.95 -3.32 -17.79
CA ASN A 85 -1.80 -3.28 -18.98
C ASN A 85 -3.11 -2.52 -18.73
N VAL A 86 -3.74 -2.70 -17.56
CA VAL A 86 -4.96 -1.95 -17.16
C VAL A 86 -4.69 -0.45 -17.07
N ASN A 87 -3.58 -0.04 -16.44
CA ASN A 87 -3.22 1.38 -16.32
C ASN A 87 -2.90 2.03 -17.68
N LYS A 88 -2.30 1.27 -18.62
CA LYS A 88 -2.02 1.73 -19.98
C LYS A 88 -3.29 1.93 -20.80
N VAL A 89 -4.31 1.09 -20.61
CA VAL A 89 -5.62 1.26 -21.26
C VAL A 89 -6.33 2.50 -20.72
N LEU A 90 -6.37 2.67 -19.39
CA LEU A 90 -6.98 3.83 -18.74
C LEU A 90 -6.32 5.17 -19.11
N SER A 91 -5.01 5.17 -19.36
CA SER A 91 -4.25 6.38 -19.76
C SER A 91 -4.37 6.73 -21.25
N ARG A 92 -4.97 5.85 -22.07
CA ARG A 92 -5.23 6.09 -23.50
C ARG A 92 -6.66 6.56 -23.77
N GLU A 93 -7.54 6.48 -22.78
CA GLU A 93 -8.97 6.85 -22.86
C GLU A 93 -9.28 8.20 -22.17
N THR A 94 -8.27 8.90 -21.66
CA THR A 94 -8.35 10.28 -21.14
C THR A 94 -7.59 11.24 -22.04
#